data_AF-A0A3P1WKA1-F1
#
_entry.id   AF-A0A3P1WKA1-F1
#
_cell.length_a   1.000
_cell.length_b   1.000
_cell.length_c   1.000
_cell.angle_alpha   90.00
_cell.angle_beta   90.00
_cell.angle_gamma   90.00
#
_symmetry.space_group_name_H-M   'P 1'
#
loop_
_entity.id
_entity.type
_entity.pdbx_description
1 polymer ?
#
loop_
_entity_poly.entity_id
_entity_poly.type
_entity_poly.pdbx_seq_one_letter_code
_entity_poly.pdbx_strand_id
1 'polypeptide(L)'
;MAQFEDFRDLPTIMGIGRELEVMSALMGMPVEYIADHEAEFRAVVDDLVESHQGGGYFEVRPGNEGALLRFAAWLEPMLTRFGMPGSMADTFRFTYQDLVEAYPQLRGLDLEDEAAGSRGGSPMGLQAFRDMPTVMAASAELAVMRALRAMPVEFLVAHRDEFVEIVERLDGSHGSPKGGLFGLTPDNEEAFREFVAWLRELGPVMGWPTTRRWALDVTFAQAAKKYPHLREVAASGPQPGSPVVVQLAERVKEAGELEITGTGAAWQGVTLLGQGWNFAAGRGWRVVNPDGTLAFAWSTPGVEDLVAGLVGLCVVEVVPQSRVTAADPALRLSDGRWLEV
;
A
#
# COMPACT_ATOMS: atom_id res chain seq x y z
N MET A 1 11.47 11.22 23.17
CA MET A 1 11.64 12.28 22.16
C MET A 1 12.03 11.55 20.88
N ALA A 2 11.34 11.79 19.77
CA ALA A 2 11.67 11.10 18.52
C ALA A 2 13.07 11.47 18.04
N GLN A 3 13.74 10.55 17.34
CA GLN A 3 15.02 10.74 16.67
C GLN A 3 14.87 10.39 15.18
N PHE A 4 15.82 10.80 14.33
CA PHE A 4 15.73 10.54 12.89
C PHE A 4 15.89 9.05 12.56
N GLU A 5 16.56 8.29 13.43
CA GLU A 5 16.65 6.83 13.38
C GLU A 5 15.27 6.16 13.41
N ASP A 6 14.28 6.77 14.08
CA ASP A 6 12.91 6.24 14.16
C ASP A 6 12.17 6.29 12.81
N PHE A 7 12.74 6.96 11.80
CA PHE A 7 12.14 7.16 10.48
C PHE A 7 12.84 6.39 9.36
N ARG A 8 13.95 5.68 9.62
CA ARG A 8 14.75 5.02 8.58
C ARG A 8 14.06 3.88 7.85
N ASP A 9 13.09 3.24 8.50
CA ASP A 9 12.34 2.09 7.96
C ASP A 9 10.89 2.46 7.60
N LEU A 10 10.61 3.75 7.36
CA LEU A 10 9.30 4.15 6.89
C LEU A 10 9.07 3.65 5.46
N PRO A 11 7.84 3.21 5.13
CA PRO A 11 7.51 2.86 3.75
C PRO A 11 7.50 4.12 2.88
N THR A 12 7.93 3.98 1.62
CA THR A 12 8.03 5.07 0.64
C THR A 12 6.70 5.80 0.43
N ILE A 13 5.57 5.06 0.48
CA ILE A 13 4.22 5.63 0.46
C ILE A 13 3.51 5.23 1.75
N MET A 14 2.99 6.22 2.47
CA MET A 14 2.30 6.10 3.74
C MET A 14 0.85 6.57 3.61
N GLY A 15 -0.05 5.94 4.36
CA GLY A 15 -1.40 6.49 4.55
C GLY A 15 -1.36 7.76 5.40
N ILE A 16 -2.37 8.63 5.26
CA ILE A 16 -2.36 9.98 5.86
C ILE A 16 -2.16 9.96 7.38
N GLY A 17 -2.67 8.95 8.08
CA GLY A 17 -2.49 8.80 9.53
C GLY A 17 -1.01 8.71 9.93
N ARG A 18 -0.22 7.94 9.17
CA ARG A 18 1.20 7.77 9.44
C ARG A 18 2.01 9.01 9.04
N GLU A 19 1.64 9.67 7.95
CA GLU A 19 2.24 10.95 7.57
C GLU A 19 2.09 11.99 8.70
N LEU A 20 0.89 12.09 9.27
CA LEU A 20 0.61 13.01 10.38
C LEU A 20 1.41 12.68 11.65
N GLU A 21 1.65 11.40 11.94
CA GLU A 21 2.52 11.00 13.06
C GLU A 21 3.95 11.50 12.86
N VAL A 22 4.50 11.31 11.65
CA VAL A 22 5.87 11.76 11.32
C VAL A 22 5.95 13.28 11.36
N MET A 23 4.98 13.99 10.78
CA MET A 23 4.88 15.45 10.84
C MET A 23 4.84 15.96 12.29
N SER A 24 4.03 15.34 13.13
CA SER A 24 3.94 15.69 14.55
C SER A 24 5.24 15.42 15.28
N ALA A 25 5.94 14.33 14.96
CA ALA A 25 7.21 13.98 15.56
C ALA A 25 8.31 14.98 15.17
N LEU A 26 8.39 15.37 13.89
CA LEU A 26 9.31 16.39 13.39
C LEU A 26 9.08 17.75 14.07
N MET A 27 7.83 18.21 14.15
CA MET A 27 7.47 19.46 14.83
C MET A 27 7.81 19.46 16.33
N GLY A 28 7.91 18.27 16.93
CA GLY A 28 8.28 18.09 18.34
C GLY A 28 9.78 18.06 18.62
N MET A 29 10.63 18.02 17.57
CA MET A 29 12.09 18.01 17.75
C MET A 29 12.62 19.42 18.02
N PRO A 30 13.66 19.57 18.88
CA PRO A 30 14.35 20.84 19.04
C PRO A 30 14.96 21.33 17.72
N VAL A 31 14.85 22.61 17.42
CA VAL A 31 15.36 23.20 16.18
C VAL A 31 16.88 23.05 16.09
N GLU A 32 17.59 23.13 17.22
CA GLU A 32 19.02 22.92 17.31
C GLU A 32 19.39 21.48 16.93
N TYR A 33 18.60 20.49 17.38
CA TYR A 33 18.80 19.10 17.03
C TYR A 33 18.60 18.86 15.53
N ILE A 34 17.56 19.45 14.94
CA ILE A 34 17.32 19.39 13.49
C ILE A 34 18.48 20.04 12.72
N ALA A 35 19.02 21.15 13.21
CA ALA A 35 20.15 21.83 12.58
C ALA A 35 21.44 21.00 12.58
N ASP A 36 21.66 20.20 13.63
CA ASP A 36 22.79 19.28 13.71
C ASP A 36 22.62 18.03 12.82
N HIS A 37 21.40 17.78 12.30
CA HIS A 37 21.01 16.61 11.49
C HIS A 37 20.27 17.01 10.21
N GLU A 38 20.79 18.03 9.50
CA GLU A 38 20.12 18.62 8.33
C GLU A 38 19.88 17.61 7.20
N ALA A 39 20.81 16.67 6.98
CA ALA A 39 20.71 15.70 5.89
C ALA A 39 19.56 14.70 6.13
N GLU A 40 19.43 14.24 7.38
CA GLU A 40 18.36 13.36 7.81
C GLU A 40 17.00 14.07 7.79
N PHE A 41 16.97 15.33 8.23
CA PHE A 41 15.77 16.15 8.13
C PHE A 41 15.31 16.30 6.68
N ARG A 42 16.25 16.59 5.76
CA ARG A 42 15.96 16.71 4.34
C ARG A 42 15.39 15.41 3.77
N ALA A 43 16.03 14.27 4.06
CA ALA A 43 15.57 12.97 3.58
C ALA A 43 14.12 12.69 4.02
N VAL A 44 13.80 12.90 5.30
CA VAL A 44 12.44 12.65 5.81
C VAL A 44 11.41 13.62 5.21
N VAL A 45 11.78 14.87 4.97
CA VAL A 45 10.88 15.83 4.30
C VAL A 45 10.65 15.45 2.84
N ASP A 46 11.68 15.01 2.12
CA ASP A 46 11.56 14.54 0.74
C ASP A 46 10.65 13.30 0.66
N ASP A 47 10.85 12.33 1.57
CA ASP A 47 10.02 11.12 1.67
C ASP A 47 8.56 11.47 2.00
N LEU A 48 8.32 12.44 2.89
CA LEU A 48 6.96 12.91 3.20
C LEU A 48 6.30 13.60 2.01
N VAL A 49 7.06 14.40 1.24
CA VAL A 49 6.54 15.07 0.05
C VAL A 49 6.16 14.03 -1.00
N GLU A 50 7.03 13.05 -1.25
CA GLU A 50 6.78 11.96 -2.19
C GLU A 50 5.57 11.11 -1.79
N SER A 51 5.51 10.69 -0.52
CA SER A 51 4.37 9.95 0.04
C SER A 51 3.06 10.71 -0.11
N HIS A 52 3.06 11.99 0.26
CA HIS A 52 1.85 12.80 0.25
C HIS A 52 1.35 13.01 -1.17
N GLN A 53 2.25 13.30 -2.12
CA GLN A 53 1.87 13.44 -3.53
C GLN A 53 1.45 12.10 -4.17
N GLY A 54 2.02 10.98 -3.72
CA GLY A 54 1.72 9.64 -4.22
C GLY A 54 0.37 9.07 -3.76
N GLY A 55 -0.13 9.48 -2.58
CA GLY A 55 -1.40 8.97 -2.06
C GLY A 55 -2.07 9.84 -1.00
N GLY A 56 -1.30 10.35 -0.02
CA GLY A 56 -1.83 11.10 1.12
C GLY A 56 -2.66 12.34 0.75
N TYR A 57 -2.37 12.96 -0.40
CA TYR A 57 -3.06 14.11 -0.97
C TYR A 57 -4.56 13.87 -1.17
N PHE A 58 -4.96 12.65 -1.56
CA PHE A 58 -6.37 12.29 -1.76
C PHE A 58 -7.08 11.82 -0.50
N GLU A 59 -6.34 11.65 0.59
CA GLU A 59 -6.86 11.30 1.92
C GLU A 59 -7.08 12.54 2.81
N VAL A 60 -6.80 13.75 2.29
CA VAL A 60 -7.14 15.00 2.98
C VAL A 60 -8.65 15.11 3.14
N ARG A 61 -9.08 15.39 4.36
CA ARG A 61 -10.48 15.54 4.79
C ARG A 61 -10.57 16.68 5.81
N PRO A 62 -11.77 17.23 6.08
CA PRO A 62 -11.93 18.29 7.09
C PRO A 62 -11.39 17.88 8.48
N GLY A 63 -11.42 16.58 8.79
CA GLY A 63 -10.92 16.05 10.07
C GLY A 63 -9.39 16.06 10.23
N ASN A 64 -8.61 16.16 9.15
CA ASN A 64 -7.15 16.06 9.19
C ASN A 64 -6.41 17.25 8.55
N GLU A 65 -7.05 18.05 7.69
CA GLU A 65 -6.45 19.18 6.97
C GLU A 65 -5.73 20.18 7.89
N GLY A 66 -6.29 20.41 9.09
CA GLY A 66 -5.70 21.36 10.04
C GLY A 66 -4.30 20.95 10.52
N ALA A 67 -3.99 19.65 10.54
CA ALA A 67 -2.66 19.17 10.90
C ALA A 67 -1.64 19.41 9.77
N LEU A 68 -2.04 19.20 8.51
CA LEU A 68 -1.24 19.48 7.33
C LEU A 68 -0.90 20.98 7.22
N LEU A 69 -1.90 21.84 7.39
CA LEU A 69 -1.70 23.30 7.37
C LEU A 69 -0.74 23.78 8.46
N ARG A 70 -0.85 23.21 9.67
CA ARG A 70 0.10 23.51 10.77
C ARG A 70 1.51 23.06 10.43
N PHE A 71 1.65 21.86 9.87
CA PHE A 71 2.95 21.36 9.43
C PHE A 71 3.55 22.22 8.33
N ALA A 72 2.78 22.60 7.30
CA ALA A 72 3.23 23.49 6.23
C ALA A 72 3.71 24.85 6.75
N ALA A 73 2.98 25.44 7.71
CA ALA A 73 3.36 26.70 8.34
C ALA A 73 4.63 26.58 9.19
N TRP A 74 4.86 25.44 9.83
CA TRP A 74 6.09 25.15 10.57
C TRP A 74 7.27 24.84 9.64
N LEU A 75 7.03 24.13 8.53
CA LEU A 75 8.06 23.65 7.62
C LEU A 75 8.69 24.78 6.80
N GLU A 76 7.90 25.74 6.32
CA GLU A 76 8.39 26.86 5.49
C GLU A 76 9.58 27.66 6.10
N PRO A 77 9.52 28.12 7.37
CA PRO A 77 10.68 28.78 7.99
C PRO A 77 11.87 27.82 8.21
N MET A 78 11.62 26.51 8.40
CA MET A 78 12.69 25.51 8.53
C MET A 78 13.41 25.29 7.19
N LEU A 79 12.66 25.12 6.09
CA LEU A 79 13.22 25.00 4.74
C LEU A 79 14.08 26.22 4.39
N THR A 80 13.58 27.42 4.69
CA THR A 80 14.33 28.67 4.50
C THR A 80 15.64 28.67 5.29
N ARG A 81 15.60 28.23 6.55
CA ARG A 81 16.79 28.16 7.44
C ARG A 81 17.85 27.21 6.90
N PHE A 82 17.46 26.12 6.24
CA PHE A 82 18.36 25.10 5.71
C PHE A 82 18.62 25.22 4.20
N GLY A 83 18.25 26.36 3.58
CA GLY A 83 18.52 26.60 2.16
C GLY A 83 17.78 25.66 1.21
N MET A 84 16.65 25.08 1.64
CA MET A 84 15.81 24.19 0.85
C MET A 84 14.70 24.97 0.11
N PRO A 85 14.15 24.43 -0.99
CA PRO A 85 13.05 25.09 -1.71
C PRO A 85 11.81 25.25 -0.84
N GLY A 86 11.38 26.49 -0.58
CA GLY A 86 10.18 26.77 0.21
C GLY A 86 8.90 26.17 -0.36
N SER A 87 8.86 25.92 -1.68
CA SER A 87 7.75 25.27 -2.37
C SER A 87 7.44 23.85 -1.88
N MET A 88 8.36 23.19 -1.18
CA MET A 88 8.09 21.88 -0.57
C MET A 88 6.98 21.97 0.49
N ALA A 89 6.89 23.08 1.23
CA ALA A 89 5.82 23.29 2.21
C ALA A 89 4.45 23.47 1.55
N ASP A 90 4.40 23.98 0.32
CA ASP A 90 3.14 24.17 -0.42
C ASP A 90 2.46 22.84 -0.76
N THR A 91 3.22 21.74 -0.82
CA THR A 91 2.70 20.37 -0.98
C THR A 91 1.65 20.02 0.07
N PHE A 92 1.77 20.55 1.30
CA PHE A 92 0.85 20.27 2.41
C PHE A 92 -0.11 21.44 2.67
N ARG A 93 0.01 22.53 1.92
CA ARG A 93 -0.69 23.81 2.14
C ARG A 93 -1.95 23.90 1.30
N PHE A 94 -2.86 22.96 1.49
CA PHE A 94 -4.16 22.99 0.84
C PHE A 94 -5.20 22.35 1.75
N THR A 95 -6.44 22.82 1.59
CA THR A 95 -7.60 22.34 2.33
C THR A 95 -8.32 21.26 1.55
N TYR A 96 -9.20 20.54 2.24
CA TYR A 96 -10.17 19.68 1.59
C TYR A 96 -11.06 20.46 0.62
N GLN A 97 -11.39 21.71 0.94
CA GLN A 97 -12.14 22.56 0.02
C GLN A 97 -11.36 22.84 -1.27
N ASP A 98 -10.07 23.14 -1.18
CA ASP A 98 -9.20 23.32 -2.35
C ASP A 98 -9.13 22.02 -3.18
N LEU A 99 -9.00 20.88 -2.50
CA LEU A 99 -9.00 19.56 -3.13
C LEU A 99 -10.32 19.29 -3.85
N VAL A 100 -11.44 19.63 -3.24
CA VAL A 100 -12.79 19.45 -3.81
C VAL A 100 -13.09 20.45 -4.91
N GLU A 101 -12.53 21.65 -4.87
CA GLU A 101 -12.62 22.61 -5.98
C GLU A 101 -11.83 22.12 -7.20
N ALA A 102 -10.65 21.55 -6.98
CA ALA A 102 -9.87 20.90 -8.03
C ALA A 102 -10.49 19.58 -8.51
N TYR A 103 -11.14 18.83 -7.61
CA TYR A 103 -11.72 17.52 -7.86
C TYR A 103 -13.16 17.42 -7.30
N PRO A 104 -14.16 18.07 -7.94
CA PRO A 104 -15.55 18.13 -7.46
C PRO A 104 -16.22 16.77 -7.23
N GLN A 105 -15.75 15.73 -7.93
CA GLN A 105 -16.14 14.33 -7.77
C GLN A 105 -15.96 13.77 -6.34
N LEU A 106 -15.07 14.35 -5.53
CA LEU A 106 -14.82 13.88 -4.16
C LEU A 106 -16.01 14.17 -3.24
N ARG A 107 -16.85 15.18 -3.58
CA ARG A 107 -18.12 15.44 -2.86
C ARG A 107 -19.09 14.26 -2.89
N GLY A 108 -19.02 13.43 -3.94
CA GLY A 108 -19.91 12.27 -4.10
C GLY A 108 -19.51 11.08 -3.22
N LEU A 109 -18.20 10.90 -2.98
CA LEU A 109 -17.66 9.83 -2.13
C LEU A 109 -18.00 10.06 -0.65
N ASP A 110 -17.98 11.32 -0.21
CA ASP A 110 -18.36 11.68 1.15
C ASP A 110 -19.86 11.52 1.42
N LEU A 111 -20.74 11.62 0.42
CA LEU A 111 -22.18 11.37 0.63
C LEU A 111 -22.50 9.89 0.82
N GLU A 112 -21.67 8.98 0.28
CA GLU A 112 -21.75 7.55 0.54
C GLU A 112 -21.14 7.19 1.91
N ASP A 113 -20.06 7.86 2.32
CA ASP A 113 -19.48 7.75 3.68
C ASP A 113 -20.33 8.46 4.77
N GLU A 114 -21.04 9.55 4.45
CA GLU A 114 -21.98 10.24 5.36
C GLU A 114 -23.33 9.50 5.45
N ALA A 115 -23.79 8.81 4.40
CA ALA A 115 -24.91 7.89 4.49
C ALA A 115 -24.57 6.62 5.30
N ALA A 116 -23.28 6.25 5.35
CA ALA A 116 -22.73 5.26 6.29
C ALA A 116 -22.44 5.84 7.68
N GLY A 117 -22.48 7.16 7.84
CA GLY A 117 -22.86 7.87 9.05
C GLY A 117 -21.94 7.73 10.26
N SER A 118 -21.05 8.71 10.41
CA SER A 118 -20.50 9.19 11.68
C SER A 118 -19.61 8.22 12.48
N ARG A 119 -18.30 8.33 12.27
CA ARG A 119 -17.29 8.21 13.34
C ARG A 119 -16.01 8.85 12.85
N GLY A 120 -15.64 9.97 13.47
CA GLY A 120 -14.31 10.56 13.31
C GLY A 120 -13.22 9.51 13.52
N GLY A 121 -12.12 9.66 12.79
CA GLY A 121 -10.91 8.82 12.79
C GLY A 121 -10.95 7.66 13.80
N SER A 122 -11.63 6.58 13.42
CA SER A 122 -11.55 5.32 14.15
C SER A 122 -10.45 4.48 13.50
N PRO A 123 -9.64 3.75 14.29
CA PRO A 123 -8.76 2.74 13.74
C PRO A 123 -9.60 1.83 12.83
N MET A 124 -9.03 1.42 11.70
CA MET A 124 -9.65 0.47 10.78
C MET A 124 -10.26 -0.67 11.62
N GLY A 125 -11.59 -0.71 11.72
CA GLY A 125 -12.25 -1.66 12.60
C GLY A 125 -12.05 -3.09 12.09
N LEU A 126 -12.26 -4.09 12.95
CA LEU A 126 -12.17 -5.51 12.53
C LEU A 126 -13.12 -5.85 11.36
N GLN A 127 -14.16 -5.04 11.15
CA GLN A 127 -15.07 -5.11 10.01
C GLN A 127 -14.37 -5.04 8.65
N ALA A 128 -13.22 -4.36 8.54
CA ALA A 128 -12.45 -4.29 7.29
C ALA A 128 -11.91 -5.66 6.84
N PHE A 129 -11.83 -6.63 7.75
CA PHE A 129 -11.35 -7.99 7.46
C PHE A 129 -12.48 -8.99 7.29
N ARG A 130 -13.75 -8.56 7.40
CA ARG A 130 -14.92 -9.46 7.32
C ARG A 130 -14.92 -10.25 6.02
N ASP A 131 -14.59 -9.57 4.92
CA ASP A 131 -14.59 -10.12 3.56
C ASP A 131 -13.19 -10.54 3.09
N MET A 132 -12.24 -10.68 4.02
CA MET A 132 -10.90 -11.15 3.72
C MET A 132 -10.95 -12.54 3.04
N PRO A 133 -10.21 -12.75 1.93
CA PRO A 133 -10.18 -14.04 1.25
C PRO A 133 -9.78 -15.19 2.18
N THR A 134 -10.32 -16.38 1.95
CA THR A 134 -9.94 -17.59 2.70
C THR A 134 -8.55 -18.10 2.33
N VAL A 135 -7.97 -17.61 1.23
CA VAL A 135 -6.64 -17.94 0.74
C VAL A 135 -5.99 -16.65 0.23
N MET A 136 -4.82 -16.33 0.75
CA MET A 136 -4.09 -15.09 0.48
C MET A 136 -2.62 -15.37 0.23
N ALA A 137 -1.96 -14.47 -0.51
CA ALA A 137 -0.51 -14.48 -0.63
C ALA A 137 0.15 -14.03 0.68
N ALA A 138 1.42 -14.42 0.89
CA ALA A 138 2.18 -14.07 2.10
C ALA A 138 2.22 -12.56 2.38
N SER A 139 2.32 -11.73 1.33
CA SER A 139 2.32 -10.27 1.45
C SER A 139 1.00 -9.72 1.98
N ALA A 140 -0.13 -10.26 1.54
CA ALA A 140 -1.45 -9.87 2.03
C ALA A 140 -1.66 -10.33 3.48
N GLU A 141 -1.19 -11.53 3.84
CA GLU A 141 -1.21 -12.00 5.24
C GLU A 141 -0.40 -11.08 6.15
N LEU A 142 0.83 -10.72 5.75
CA LEU A 142 1.68 -9.79 6.50
C LEU A 142 1.04 -8.41 6.67
N ALA A 143 0.35 -7.90 5.65
CA ALA A 143 -0.37 -6.64 5.74
C ALA A 143 -1.49 -6.69 6.79
N VAL A 144 -2.30 -7.76 6.78
CA VAL A 144 -3.35 -7.98 7.79
C VAL A 144 -2.73 -8.13 9.18
N MET A 145 -1.65 -8.89 9.33
CA MET A 145 -0.94 -9.09 10.61
C MET A 145 -0.44 -7.76 11.19
N ARG A 146 0.11 -6.88 10.35
CA ARG A 146 0.53 -5.51 10.75
C ARG A 146 -0.66 -4.67 11.18
N ALA A 147 -1.75 -4.68 10.41
CA ALA A 147 -2.95 -3.93 10.73
C ALA A 147 -3.58 -4.38 12.06
N LEU A 148 -3.62 -5.69 12.32
CA LEU A 148 -4.08 -6.24 13.60
C LEU A 148 -3.17 -5.86 14.77
N ARG A 149 -1.84 -5.91 14.60
CA ARG A 149 -0.86 -5.49 15.64
C ARG A 149 -0.93 -4.00 15.95
N ALA A 150 -1.40 -3.19 15.02
CA ALA A 150 -1.58 -1.75 15.23
C ALA A 150 -2.83 -1.40 16.05
N MET A 151 -3.75 -2.36 16.27
CA MET A 151 -4.95 -2.13 17.06
C MET A 151 -4.66 -2.21 18.57
N PRO A 152 -5.33 -1.38 19.40
CA PRO A 152 -5.25 -1.50 20.85
C PRO A 152 -5.68 -2.90 21.33
N VAL A 153 -4.92 -3.50 22.24
CA VAL A 153 -5.22 -4.85 22.76
C VAL A 153 -6.58 -4.89 23.46
N GLU A 154 -6.95 -3.82 24.16
CA GLU A 154 -8.25 -3.70 24.83
C GLU A 154 -9.40 -3.76 23.82
N PHE A 155 -9.22 -3.17 22.64
CA PHE A 155 -10.19 -3.23 21.55
C PHE A 155 -10.29 -4.65 21.00
N LEU A 156 -9.16 -5.31 20.74
CA LEU A 156 -9.14 -6.70 20.28
C LEU A 156 -9.82 -7.65 21.28
N VAL A 157 -9.62 -7.44 22.59
CA VAL A 157 -10.28 -8.23 23.64
C VAL A 157 -11.78 -7.96 23.70
N ALA A 158 -12.21 -6.70 23.54
CA ALA A 158 -13.63 -6.35 23.49
C ALA A 158 -14.34 -6.97 22.27
N HIS A 159 -13.61 -7.16 21.17
CA HIS A 159 -14.07 -7.78 19.92
C HIS A 159 -13.46 -9.17 19.69
N ARG A 160 -13.27 -9.91 20.79
CA ARG A 160 -12.53 -11.18 20.81
C ARG A 160 -12.96 -12.16 19.71
N ASP A 161 -14.25 -12.39 19.54
CA ASP A 161 -14.74 -13.43 18.63
C ASP A 161 -14.43 -13.08 17.16
N GLU A 162 -14.59 -11.81 16.77
CA GLU A 162 -14.22 -11.32 15.43
C GLU A 162 -12.72 -11.41 15.20
N PHE A 163 -11.91 -10.98 16.17
CA PHE A 163 -10.46 -11.08 16.10
C PHE A 163 -10.00 -12.53 15.96
N VAL A 164 -10.56 -13.43 16.78
CA VAL A 164 -10.25 -14.87 16.72
C VAL A 164 -10.58 -15.43 15.34
N GLU A 165 -11.74 -15.09 14.76
CA GLU A 165 -12.11 -15.54 13.41
C GLU A 165 -11.09 -15.10 12.35
N ILE A 166 -10.65 -13.84 12.40
CA ILE A 166 -9.67 -13.29 11.45
C ILE A 166 -8.33 -14.03 11.59
N VAL A 167 -7.87 -14.25 12.82
CA VAL A 167 -6.63 -14.99 13.08
C VAL A 167 -6.74 -16.45 12.60
N GLU A 168 -7.89 -17.10 12.79
CA GLU A 168 -8.11 -18.45 12.27
C GLU A 168 -8.13 -18.51 10.75
N ARG A 169 -8.66 -17.47 10.10
CA ARG A 169 -8.63 -17.35 8.63
C ARG A 169 -7.21 -17.11 8.11
N LEU A 170 -6.40 -16.29 8.80
CA LEU A 170 -4.98 -16.13 8.49
C LEU A 170 -4.20 -17.44 8.64
N ASP A 171 -4.41 -18.16 9.74
CA ASP A 171 -3.74 -19.43 10.00
C ASP A 171 -4.11 -20.50 8.97
N GLY A 172 -5.41 -20.57 8.62
CA GLY A 172 -5.92 -21.46 7.58
C GLY A 172 -5.42 -21.10 6.18
N SER A 173 -5.38 -19.81 5.85
CA SER A 173 -4.79 -19.31 4.60
C SER A 173 -3.33 -19.71 4.52
N HIS A 174 -2.53 -19.41 5.55
CA HIS A 174 -1.10 -19.70 5.52
C HIS A 174 -0.82 -21.19 5.33
N GLY A 175 -1.55 -22.05 6.05
CA GLY A 175 -1.41 -23.51 5.92
C GLY A 175 -1.91 -24.10 4.60
N SER A 176 -2.57 -23.33 3.73
CA SER A 176 -3.18 -23.79 2.49
C SER A 176 -2.14 -24.05 1.38
N PRO A 177 -2.33 -25.08 0.53
CA PRO A 177 -1.53 -25.31 -0.68
C PRO A 177 -1.47 -24.14 -1.67
N LYS A 178 -2.37 -23.16 -1.53
CA LYS A 178 -2.47 -21.97 -2.39
C LYS A 178 -2.30 -20.66 -1.61
N GLY A 179 -1.98 -20.74 -0.32
CA GLY A 179 -1.92 -19.57 0.55
C GLY A 179 -0.50 -19.16 0.91
N GLY A 180 -0.34 -18.39 1.97
CA GLY A 180 0.88 -17.63 2.22
C GLY A 180 2.13 -18.45 2.52
N LEU A 181 2.02 -19.73 2.90
CA LEU A 181 3.20 -20.60 3.06
C LEU A 181 4.07 -20.66 1.80
N PHE A 182 3.48 -20.53 0.61
CA PHE A 182 4.23 -20.58 -0.66
C PHE A 182 4.88 -19.25 -1.03
N GLY A 183 4.61 -18.18 -0.28
CA GLY A 183 5.33 -16.91 -0.32
C GLY A 183 6.24 -16.69 0.91
N LEU A 184 6.41 -17.70 1.77
CA LEU A 184 7.34 -17.65 2.89
C LEU A 184 8.79 -17.68 2.39
N THR A 185 9.61 -16.76 2.85
CA THR A 185 11.03 -16.65 2.50
C THR A 185 11.87 -16.45 3.77
N PRO A 186 13.21 -16.65 3.69
CA PRO A 186 14.09 -16.29 4.81
C PRO A 186 13.96 -14.83 5.26
N ASP A 187 13.61 -13.92 4.35
CA ASP A 187 13.54 -12.48 4.62
C ASP A 187 12.25 -12.07 5.35
N ASN A 188 11.17 -12.85 5.23
CA ASN A 188 9.89 -12.52 5.83
C ASN A 188 9.45 -13.47 6.96
N GLU A 189 10.12 -14.61 7.16
CA GLU A 189 9.76 -15.60 8.18
C GLU A 189 9.77 -15.03 9.61
N GLU A 190 10.63 -14.05 9.88
CA GLU A 190 10.71 -13.41 11.20
C GLU A 190 9.41 -12.69 11.56
N ALA A 191 8.81 -11.97 10.61
CA ALA A 191 7.56 -11.24 10.84
C ALA A 191 6.38 -12.17 11.17
N PHE A 192 6.31 -13.33 10.51
CA PHE A 192 5.31 -14.36 10.83
C PHE A 192 5.51 -14.90 12.26
N ARG A 193 6.76 -15.19 12.64
CA ARG A 193 7.09 -15.71 13.97
C ARG A 193 6.87 -14.70 15.08
N GLU A 194 7.20 -13.43 14.85
CA GLU A 194 6.89 -12.35 15.79
C GLU A 194 5.39 -12.23 16.05
N PHE A 195 4.59 -12.30 14.98
CA PHE A 195 3.14 -12.27 15.12
C PHE A 195 2.63 -13.47 15.92
N VAL A 196 3.15 -14.68 15.67
CA VAL A 196 2.79 -15.86 16.47
C VAL A 196 3.21 -15.71 17.93
N ALA A 197 4.39 -15.13 18.20
CA ALA A 197 4.83 -14.83 19.56
C ALA A 197 3.84 -13.89 20.26
N TRP A 198 3.42 -12.82 19.58
CA TRP A 198 2.39 -11.90 20.05
C TRP A 198 1.03 -12.59 20.28
N LEU A 199 0.58 -13.47 19.38
CA LEU A 199 -0.64 -14.25 19.57
C LEU A 199 -0.57 -15.17 20.80
N ARG A 200 0.61 -15.72 21.11
CA ARG A 200 0.82 -16.55 22.31
C ARG A 200 0.67 -15.73 23.59
N GLU A 201 1.16 -14.50 23.60
CA GLU A 201 0.98 -13.56 24.72
C GLU A 201 -0.50 -13.21 24.93
N LEU A 202 -1.27 -13.07 23.84
CA LEU A 202 -2.72 -12.84 23.89
C LEU A 202 -3.54 -14.10 24.19
N GLY A 203 -2.95 -15.29 24.09
CA GLY A 203 -3.63 -16.58 24.26
C GLY A 203 -4.54 -16.68 25.49
N PRO A 204 -4.09 -16.29 26.71
CA PRO A 204 -4.91 -16.35 27.91
C PRO A 204 -6.19 -15.51 27.85
N VAL A 205 -6.14 -14.33 27.22
CA VAL A 205 -7.30 -13.43 27.11
C VAL A 205 -8.17 -13.75 25.89
N MET A 206 -7.58 -14.33 24.85
CA MET A 206 -8.29 -14.77 23.63
C MET A 206 -8.86 -16.18 23.75
N GLY A 207 -8.57 -16.91 24.83
CA GLY A 207 -9.10 -18.25 25.09
C GLY A 207 -8.49 -19.33 24.18
N TRP A 208 -7.31 -19.10 23.63
CA TRP A 208 -6.56 -20.12 22.90
C TRP A 208 -5.81 -21.04 23.87
N PRO A 209 -5.72 -22.35 23.59
CA PRO A 209 -4.88 -23.25 24.36
C PRO A 209 -3.40 -22.83 24.28
N THR A 210 -2.68 -22.89 25.40
CA THR A 210 -1.22 -22.63 25.42
C THR A 210 -0.41 -23.59 24.55
N THR A 211 -1.00 -24.74 24.21
CA THR A 211 -0.42 -25.76 23.33
C THR A 211 -0.82 -25.59 21.86
N ARG A 212 -1.55 -24.52 21.49
CA ARG A 212 -1.99 -24.29 20.11
C ARG A 212 -0.77 -24.18 19.18
N ARG A 213 -0.83 -24.92 18.08
CA ARG A 213 0.13 -24.82 16.98
C ARG A 213 -0.47 -23.96 15.88
N TRP A 214 0.35 -23.06 15.36
CA TRP A 214 -0.02 -22.15 14.29
C TRP A 214 0.71 -22.59 13.01
N ALA A 215 0.01 -22.63 11.89
CA ALA A 215 0.63 -22.78 10.58
C ALA A 215 1.58 -21.61 10.29
N LEU A 216 1.27 -20.43 10.81
CA LEU A 216 2.11 -19.22 10.76
C LEU A 216 3.47 -19.36 11.48
N ASP A 217 3.69 -20.39 12.31
CA ASP A 217 4.94 -20.61 13.06
C ASP A 217 5.93 -21.54 12.34
N VAL A 218 5.64 -21.91 11.09
CA VAL A 218 6.51 -22.76 10.28
C VAL A 218 7.68 -21.93 9.75
N THR A 219 8.91 -22.41 9.96
CA THR A 219 10.10 -21.75 9.38
C THR A 219 10.26 -22.07 7.90
N PHE A 220 10.94 -21.21 7.15
CA PHE A 220 11.27 -21.48 5.75
C PHE A 220 12.01 -22.81 5.60
N ALA A 221 12.96 -23.12 6.50
CA ALA A 221 13.68 -24.38 6.48
C ALA A 221 12.76 -25.61 6.66
N GLN A 222 11.74 -25.51 7.52
CA GLN A 222 10.74 -26.55 7.72
C GLN A 222 9.80 -26.68 6.50
N ALA A 223 9.34 -25.54 5.98
CA ALA A 223 8.50 -25.48 4.78
C ALA A 223 9.23 -26.08 3.57
N ALA A 224 10.46 -25.65 3.31
CA ALA A 224 11.31 -26.10 2.22
C ALA A 224 11.70 -27.59 2.32
N LYS A 225 11.75 -28.16 3.54
CA LYS A 225 11.95 -29.61 3.71
C LYS A 225 10.75 -30.41 3.20
N LYS A 226 9.54 -29.88 3.38
CA LYS A 226 8.28 -30.50 2.93
C LYS A 226 7.97 -30.19 1.46
N TYR A 227 8.35 -28.99 1.01
CA TYR A 227 8.11 -28.46 -0.33
C TYR A 227 9.43 -27.95 -0.94
N PRO A 228 10.23 -28.85 -1.55
CA PRO A 228 11.57 -28.49 -2.04
C PRO A 228 11.59 -27.35 -3.05
N HIS A 229 10.54 -27.19 -3.86
CA HIS A 229 10.41 -26.10 -4.83
C HIS A 229 10.40 -24.72 -4.18
N LEU A 230 10.08 -24.58 -2.88
CA LEU A 230 10.20 -23.30 -2.17
C LEU A 230 11.64 -22.79 -2.14
N ARG A 231 12.65 -23.67 -2.22
CA ARG A 231 14.05 -23.26 -2.34
C ARG A 231 14.33 -22.63 -3.69
N GLU A 232 13.73 -23.15 -4.76
CA GLU A 232 13.86 -22.60 -6.10
C GLU A 232 13.13 -21.26 -6.19
N VAL A 233 11.92 -21.17 -5.63
CA VAL A 233 11.13 -19.94 -5.54
C VAL A 233 11.85 -18.86 -4.71
N ALA A 234 12.40 -19.20 -3.54
CA ALA A 234 13.17 -18.26 -2.73
C ALA A 234 14.54 -17.90 -3.35
N ALA A 235 15.20 -18.87 -4.00
CA ALA A 235 16.47 -18.62 -4.70
C ALA A 235 16.30 -17.80 -5.97
N SER A 236 15.10 -17.80 -6.58
CA SER A 236 14.74 -16.83 -7.62
C SER A 236 14.56 -15.40 -7.09
N GLY A 237 14.81 -15.18 -5.78
CA GLY A 237 14.57 -13.93 -5.08
C GLY A 237 13.09 -13.73 -4.79
N PRO A 238 12.70 -12.64 -4.09
CA PRO A 238 11.33 -12.15 -4.22
C PRO A 238 11.06 -12.04 -5.72
N GLN A 239 10.08 -12.78 -6.25
CA GLN A 239 9.59 -12.54 -7.60
C GLN A 239 9.21 -11.05 -7.61
N PRO A 240 9.92 -10.21 -8.36
CA PRO A 240 9.60 -8.80 -8.35
C PRO A 240 8.17 -8.72 -8.91
N GLY A 241 7.28 -8.21 -8.09
CA GLY A 241 5.86 -8.12 -8.41
C GLY A 241 4.98 -8.24 -7.19
N SER A 242 3.98 -7.36 -7.07
CA SER A 242 2.79 -7.71 -6.26
C SER A 242 2.15 -8.99 -6.82
N PRO A 243 1.30 -9.71 -6.06
CA PRO A 243 0.53 -10.84 -6.58
C PRO A 243 -0.19 -10.54 -7.90
N VAL A 244 -0.55 -9.26 -8.13
CA VAL A 244 -1.13 -8.76 -9.38
C VAL A 244 -0.14 -8.88 -10.55
N VAL A 245 1.12 -8.45 -10.38
CA VAL A 245 2.18 -8.54 -11.41
C VAL A 245 2.44 -10.01 -11.78
N VAL A 246 2.57 -10.89 -10.78
CA VAL A 246 2.84 -12.32 -11.00
C VAL A 246 1.67 -13.01 -11.70
N GLN A 247 0.43 -12.78 -11.23
CA GLN A 247 -0.76 -13.39 -11.83
C GLN A 247 -1.00 -12.92 -13.27
N LEU A 248 -0.84 -11.62 -13.56
CA LEU A 248 -1.01 -11.11 -14.91
C LEU A 248 0.11 -11.62 -15.85
N ALA A 249 1.37 -11.63 -15.38
CA ALA A 249 2.50 -12.14 -16.15
C ALA A 249 2.39 -13.65 -16.45
N GLU A 250 1.95 -14.45 -15.48
CA GLU A 250 1.64 -15.88 -15.69
C GLU A 250 0.50 -16.04 -16.68
N ARG A 251 -0.56 -15.22 -16.58
CA ARG A 251 -1.69 -15.27 -17.50
C ARG A 251 -1.28 -14.97 -18.94
N VAL A 252 -0.41 -13.98 -19.16
CA VAL A 252 0.17 -13.69 -20.50
C VAL A 252 0.99 -14.89 -21.00
N LYS A 253 1.76 -15.56 -20.15
CA LYS A 253 2.53 -16.75 -20.54
C LYS A 253 1.64 -17.95 -20.92
N GLU A 254 0.53 -18.14 -20.22
CA GLU A 254 -0.39 -19.26 -20.45
C GLU A 254 -1.34 -19.04 -21.63
N ALA A 255 -1.93 -17.85 -21.72
CA ALA A 255 -2.98 -17.52 -22.69
C ALA A 255 -2.43 -16.83 -23.95
N GLY A 256 -1.19 -16.36 -23.92
CA GLY A 256 -0.63 -15.47 -24.93
C GLY A 256 -1.06 -14.02 -24.70
N GLU A 257 -1.12 -13.25 -25.77
CA GLU A 257 -1.52 -11.84 -25.72
C GLU A 257 -2.94 -11.69 -25.15
N LEU A 258 -3.11 -10.76 -24.21
CA LEU A 258 -4.38 -10.54 -23.52
C LEU A 258 -5.10 -9.33 -24.12
N GLU A 259 -6.12 -9.58 -24.95
CA GLU A 259 -6.93 -8.52 -25.56
C GLU A 259 -7.72 -7.72 -24.51
N ILE A 260 -7.67 -6.38 -24.65
CA ILE A 260 -8.45 -5.43 -23.86
C ILE A 260 -9.80 -5.23 -24.57
N THR A 261 -10.85 -5.85 -24.03
CA THR A 261 -12.22 -5.75 -24.57
C THR A 261 -13.04 -4.63 -23.94
N GLY A 262 -12.55 -4.02 -22.87
CA GLY A 262 -13.22 -2.92 -22.20
C GLY A 262 -12.33 -2.21 -21.18
N THR A 263 -12.72 -1.00 -20.83
CA THR A 263 -12.03 -0.18 -19.84
C THR A 263 -13.02 0.47 -18.85
N GLY A 264 -12.52 0.85 -17.67
CA GLY A 264 -13.30 1.49 -16.60
C GLY A 264 -12.83 2.91 -16.26
N ALA A 265 -13.36 3.48 -15.18
CA ALA A 265 -13.27 4.91 -14.82
C ALA A 265 -11.83 5.41 -14.57
N ALA A 266 -11.14 5.77 -15.66
CA ALA A 266 -9.74 6.19 -15.75
C ALA A 266 -9.28 7.20 -14.68
N TRP A 267 -10.15 8.14 -14.29
CA TRP A 267 -9.85 9.20 -13.31
C TRP A 267 -9.91 8.74 -11.84
N GLN A 268 -10.61 7.63 -11.55
CA GLN A 268 -10.58 6.96 -10.23
C GLN A 268 -9.46 5.92 -10.15
N GLY A 269 -8.93 5.52 -11.29
CA GLY A 269 -7.96 4.44 -11.46
C GLY A 269 -8.09 3.85 -12.86
N VAL A 270 -7.13 3.05 -13.32
CA VAL A 270 -7.29 2.36 -14.60
C VAL A 270 -7.89 0.99 -14.35
N THR A 271 -8.94 0.65 -15.10
CA THR A 271 -9.45 -0.72 -15.18
C THR A 271 -9.37 -1.18 -16.62
N LEU A 272 -8.73 -2.33 -16.85
CA LEU A 272 -8.69 -3.03 -18.14
C LEU A 272 -9.40 -4.37 -17.98
N LEU A 273 -10.25 -4.70 -18.94
CA LEU A 273 -11.05 -5.92 -18.95
C LEU A 273 -10.74 -6.72 -20.21
N GLY A 274 -10.67 -8.05 -20.08
CA GLY A 274 -10.63 -8.95 -21.22
C GLY A 274 -11.22 -10.31 -20.89
N GLN A 275 -11.15 -11.26 -21.83
CA GLN A 275 -11.76 -12.57 -21.62
C GLN A 275 -11.06 -13.38 -20.53
N GLY A 276 -11.72 -13.52 -19.38
CA GLY A 276 -11.22 -14.29 -18.24
C GLY A 276 -10.06 -13.62 -17.51
N TRP A 277 -9.87 -12.31 -17.66
CA TRP A 277 -8.92 -11.52 -16.89
C TRP A 277 -9.43 -10.09 -16.67
N ASN A 278 -8.99 -9.47 -15.59
CA ASN A 278 -9.18 -8.05 -15.34
C ASN A 278 -7.93 -7.51 -14.66
N PHE A 279 -7.69 -6.22 -14.86
CA PHE A 279 -6.64 -5.48 -14.19
C PHE A 279 -7.25 -4.18 -13.68
N ALA A 280 -6.98 -3.85 -12.43
CA ALA A 280 -7.38 -2.58 -11.84
C ALA A 280 -6.23 -2.02 -11.02
N ALA A 281 -5.98 -0.73 -11.17
CA ALA A 281 -5.05 0.03 -10.36
C ALA A 281 -5.68 1.36 -9.94
N GLY A 282 -5.30 1.85 -8.75
CA GLY A 282 -5.72 3.15 -8.25
C GLY A 282 -5.10 4.31 -9.03
N ARG A 283 -5.14 5.52 -8.49
CA ARG A 283 -4.44 6.67 -9.07
C ARG A 283 -2.92 6.47 -8.99
N GLY A 284 -2.17 7.12 -9.89
CA GLY A 284 -0.71 6.98 -9.98
C GLY A 284 -0.19 6.39 -11.28
N TRP A 285 -1.07 5.88 -12.14
CA TRP A 285 -0.68 5.23 -13.40
C TRP A 285 -0.38 6.21 -14.55
N ARG A 286 0.46 5.79 -15.48
CA ARG A 286 0.78 6.51 -16.72
C ARG A 286 0.94 5.58 -17.92
N VAL A 287 0.74 6.12 -19.12
CA VAL A 287 1.06 5.47 -20.38
C VAL A 287 2.23 6.17 -21.03
N VAL A 288 3.27 5.42 -21.35
CA VAL A 288 4.53 5.90 -21.91
C VAL A 288 4.69 5.38 -23.34
N ASN A 289 5.14 6.24 -24.24
CA ASN A 289 5.46 5.89 -25.61
C ASN A 289 6.71 5.00 -25.68
N PRO A 290 6.94 4.28 -26.80
CA PRO A 290 8.14 3.44 -26.97
C PRO A 290 9.48 4.20 -26.82
N ASP A 291 9.48 5.52 -27.03
CA ASP A 291 10.65 6.40 -26.88
C ASP A 291 10.85 6.91 -25.44
N GLY A 292 10.00 6.49 -24.49
CA GLY A 292 10.06 6.90 -23.09
C GLY A 292 9.33 8.22 -22.79
N THR A 293 8.71 8.86 -23.78
CA THR A 293 7.92 10.08 -23.54
C THR A 293 6.54 9.75 -22.98
N LEU A 294 6.02 10.62 -22.12
CA LEU A 294 4.67 10.47 -21.58
C LEU A 294 3.63 10.60 -22.70
N ALA A 295 2.81 9.57 -22.92
CA ALA A 295 1.67 9.64 -23.83
C ALA A 295 0.48 10.32 -23.13
N PHE A 296 0.10 9.80 -21.97
CA PHE A 296 -0.90 10.38 -21.07
C PHE A 296 -0.79 9.71 -19.69
N ALA A 297 -1.43 10.30 -18.68
CA ALA A 297 -1.49 9.75 -17.33
C ALA A 297 -2.90 9.87 -16.77
N TRP A 298 -3.12 9.32 -15.58
CA TRP A 298 -4.39 9.41 -14.85
C TRP A 298 -4.92 10.85 -14.71
N SER A 299 -4.03 11.85 -14.75
CA SER A 299 -4.32 13.28 -14.62
C SER A 299 -4.49 14.02 -15.95
N THR A 300 -4.35 13.36 -17.10
CA THR A 300 -4.50 14.00 -18.41
C THR A 300 -5.96 14.43 -18.65
N PRO A 301 -6.23 15.67 -19.11
CA PRO A 301 -7.61 16.05 -19.45
C PRO A 301 -8.21 15.15 -20.54
N GLY A 302 -9.42 14.64 -20.31
CA GLY A 302 -10.07 13.68 -21.22
C GLY A 302 -9.44 12.28 -21.20
N VAL A 303 -8.81 11.90 -20.08
CA VAL A 303 -8.16 10.59 -19.91
C VAL A 303 -9.11 9.41 -20.17
N GLU A 304 -10.41 9.59 -19.97
CA GLU A 304 -11.43 8.58 -20.24
C GLU A 304 -11.45 8.16 -21.72
N ASP A 305 -11.39 9.13 -22.64
CA ASP A 305 -11.37 8.87 -24.08
C ASP A 305 -10.04 8.23 -24.49
N LEU A 306 -8.94 8.64 -23.86
CA LEU A 306 -7.60 8.09 -24.12
C LEU A 306 -7.49 6.63 -23.64
N VAL A 307 -8.09 6.32 -22.48
CA VAL A 307 -8.17 4.95 -21.95
C VAL A 307 -9.15 4.11 -22.75
N ALA A 308 -10.28 4.66 -23.20
CA ALA A 308 -11.17 3.98 -24.14
C ALA A 308 -10.44 3.62 -25.45
N GLY A 309 -9.49 4.45 -25.88
CA GLY A 309 -8.59 4.18 -27.00
C GLY A 309 -7.61 3.01 -26.80
N LEU A 310 -7.54 2.42 -25.60
CA LEU A 310 -6.78 1.18 -25.35
C LEU A 310 -7.57 -0.08 -25.71
N VAL A 311 -8.90 0.02 -25.88
CA VAL A 311 -9.74 -1.11 -26.30
C VAL A 311 -9.31 -1.59 -27.68
N GLY A 312 -9.15 -2.90 -27.83
CA GLY A 312 -8.65 -3.54 -29.04
C GLY A 312 -7.12 -3.67 -29.11
N LEU A 313 -6.39 -3.10 -28.15
CA LEU A 313 -4.97 -3.44 -27.94
C LEU A 313 -4.86 -4.71 -27.07
N CYS A 314 -3.68 -5.32 -27.10
CA CYS A 314 -3.37 -6.47 -26.25
C CYS A 314 -2.27 -6.12 -25.24
N VAL A 315 -2.37 -6.67 -24.03
CA VAL A 315 -1.24 -6.75 -23.10
C VAL A 315 -0.37 -7.92 -23.53
N VAL A 316 0.85 -7.63 -23.97
CA VAL A 316 1.78 -8.62 -24.55
C VAL A 316 2.88 -9.02 -23.58
N GLU A 317 3.10 -8.22 -22.53
CA GLU A 317 4.12 -8.45 -21.52
C GLU A 317 3.76 -7.73 -20.23
N VAL A 318 4.09 -8.33 -19.09
CA VAL A 318 3.93 -7.71 -17.78
C VAL A 318 5.23 -7.91 -17.01
N VAL A 319 5.80 -6.82 -16.54
CA VAL A 319 7.03 -6.79 -15.75
C VAL A 319 6.83 -5.88 -14.54
N PRO A 320 7.71 -5.94 -13.53
CA PRO A 320 7.77 -4.91 -12.50
C PRO A 320 8.09 -3.55 -13.12
N GLN A 321 7.43 -2.49 -12.65
CA GLN A 321 7.61 -1.13 -13.15
C GLN A 321 9.07 -0.68 -13.06
N SER A 322 9.74 -1.01 -11.96
CA SER A 322 11.19 -0.86 -11.88
C SER A 322 11.83 -1.84 -10.90
N ARG A 323 13.16 -1.79 -10.80
CA ARG A 323 13.92 -2.52 -9.78
C ARG A 323 13.68 -2.00 -8.36
N VAL A 324 13.17 -0.78 -8.22
CA VAL A 324 12.88 -0.11 -6.94
C VAL A 324 11.40 -0.29 -6.60
N THR A 325 10.51 -0.03 -7.56
CA THR A 325 9.05 -0.27 -7.52
C THR A 325 8.71 -1.66 -8.05
N ALA A 326 9.26 -2.68 -7.41
CA ALA A 326 9.04 -4.06 -7.84
C ALA A 326 7.59 -4.51 -7.62
N ALA A 327 6.83 -3.86 -6.74
CA ALA A 327 5.45 -4.23 -6.44
C ALA A 327 4.46 -3.84 -7.56
N ASP A 328 4.76 -2.78 -8.30
CA ASP A 328 3.82 -2.23 -9.27
C ASP A 328 4.09 -2.78 -10.68
N PRO A 329 3.04 -3.09 -11.46
CA PRO A 329 3.20 -3.62 -12.81
C PRO A 329 3.46 -2.51 -13.84
N ALA A 330 4.33 -2.82 -14.79
CA ALA A 330 4.35 -2.23 -16.11
C ALA A 330 3.83 -3.25 -17.14
N LEU A 331 2.83 -2.85 -17.92
CA LEU A 331 2.15 -3.66 -18.92
C LEU A 331 2.54 -3.14 -20.30
N ARG A 332 3.21 -3.96 -21.12
CA ARG A 332 3.48 -3.61 -22.51
C ARG A 332 2.25 -3.87 -23.36
N LEU A 333 1.86 -2.87 -24.13
CA LEU A 333 0.76 -2.94 -25.08
C LEU A 333 1.25 -3.37 -26.47
N SER A 334 0.35 -3.90 -27.28
CA SER A 334 0.65 -4.42 -28.63
C SER A 334 1.14 -3.35 -29.61
N ASP A 335 0.92 -2.06 -29.32
CA ASP A 335 1.45 -0.94 -30.09
C ASP A 335 2.80 -0.40 -29.57
N GLY A 336 3.38 -1.10 -28.59
CA GLY A 336 4.69 -0.79 -28.02
C GLY A 336 4.67 0.21 -26.86
N ARG A 337 3.52 0.82 -26.53
CA ARG A 337 3.38 1.66 -25.35
C ARG A 337 3.42 0.83 -24.06
N TRP A 338 3.78 1.47 -22.96
CA TRP A 338 3.78 0.86 -21.63
C TRP A 338 2.76 1.54 -20.74
N LEU A 339 1.89 0.76 -20.10
CA LEU A 339 1.08 1.23 -18.98
C LEU A 339 1.82 0.91 -17.68
N GLU A 340 2.30 1.93 -17.00
CA GLU A 340 3.04 1.84 -15.75
C GLU A 340 2.12 2.27 -14.61
N VAL A 341 2.04 1.45 -13.57
CA VAL A 341 1.41 1.80 -12.29
C VAL A 341 2.50 2.12 -11.29
#